data_AF-A0A4R2H6P0-F1
#
_entry.id   AF-A0A4R2H6P0-F1
#
_cell.length_a   1.000
_cell.length_b   1.000
_cell.length_c   1.000
_cell.angle_alpha   90.00
_cell.angle_beta   90.00
_cell.angle_gamma   90.00
#
_symmetry.space_group_name_H-M   'P 1'
#
loop_
_entity.id
_entity.type
_entity.pdbx_description
1 polymer ?
#
loop_
_entity_poly.entity_id
_entity_poly.type
_entity_poly.pdbx_seq_one_letter_code
_entity_poly.pdbx_strand_id
1 'polypeptide(L)'
;MMDRTDHTGQRGARTEAPPETELATINPDGAAAADVFARLAVELHDAPGVEETVQAVVDFALQALDCSYAGVALHSRGRPEVPAATDPLVCEIFHHAMATGHAPLVEAMRTGQDVLVSDTTTDGRWPAWAAEVRELGVRTVLDVPLTTAAGTVGMLGLYSTTPDAFGADDIAIAHILARHASVAVATARREATLGQAVDARKLVGQAMGILMERYDLDSDRAFTVLRRYSQHTNTKLRDVAQELIDTRRLPPHRARRVNAETAAGTQDGQEASARGTA
;
A
#
# COMPACT_ATOMS: atom_id res chain seq x y z
N MET A 1 -6.62 65.23 -30.72
CA MET A 1 -7.28 66.37 -30.05
C MET A 1 -8.76 66.06 -30.14
N MET A 2 -9.37 65.45 -29.10
CA MET A 2 -9.98 66.15 -27.94
C MET A 2 -11.05 67.16 -28.42
N ASP A 3 -12.30 67.27 -27.96
CA ASP A 3 -13.14 66.54 -26.98
C ASP A 3 -14.61 67.07 -27.21
N ARG A 4 -15.73 66.61 -26.64
CA ARG A 4 -16.03 65.66 -25.55
C ARG A 4 -17.47 65.07 -25.71
N THR A 5 -17.85 64.21 -24.76
CA THR A 5 -19.15 63.65 -24.30
C THR A 5 -20.28 64.70 -24.04
N ASP A 6 -21.57 64.43 -23.80
CA ASP A 6 -22.29 63.38 -23.03
C ASP A 6 -23.67 63.02 -23.69
N HIS A 7 -24.50 62.01 -23.35
CA HIS A 7 -24.58 60.83 -22.46
C HIS A 7 -25.99 60.79 -21.81
N THR A 8 -26.88 59.92 -22.32
CA THR A 8 -28.11 59.42 -21.64
C THR A 8 -28.77 58.37 -22.56
N GLY A 9 -29.26 57.21 -22.11
CA GLY A 9 -29.20 56.64 -20.77
C GLY A 9 -30.48 55.92 -20.32
N GLN A 10 -30.92 54.86 -21.00
CA GLN A 10 -31.97 53.98 -20.46
C GLN A 10 -31.69 52.51 -20.82
N ARG A 11 -31.61 51.64 -19.81
CA ARG A 11 -31.33 50.21 -19.97
C ARG A 11 -32.59 49.44 -20.38
N GLY A 12 -32.45 48.54 -21.36
CA GLY A 12 -33.40 47.44 -21.53
C GLY A 12 -33.14 46.35 -20.51
N ALA A 13 -34.18 45.92 -19.79
CA ALA A 13 -34.14 44.70 -18.99
C ALA A 13 -34.75 43.56 -19.82
N ARG A 14 -33.88 42.75 -20.46
CA ARG A 14 -34.24 41.41 -20.90
C ARG A 14 -33.55 40.42 -19.97
N THR A 15 -34.34 39.60 -19.29
CA THR A 15 -33.84 38.43 -18.56
C THR A 15 -33.40 37.41 -19.59
N GLU A 16 -32.10 37.25 -19.78
CA GLU A 16 -31.55 36.09 -20.50
C GLU A 16 -31.64 34.87 -19.57
N ALA A 17 -32.32 33.83 -20.04
CA ALA A 17 -32.25 32.52 -19.40
C ALA A 17 -30.85 31.91 -19.65
N PRO A 18 -30.32 31.10 -18.71
CA PRO A 18 -29.07 30.38 -18.96
C PRO A 18 -29.24 29.43 -20.15
N PRO A 19 -28.18 29.16 -20.93
CA PRO A 19 -28.26 28.21 -22.02
C PRO A 19 -28.61 26.83 -21.45
N GLU A 20 -29.66 26.21 -22.00
CA GLU A 20 -30.00 24.84 -21.69
C GLU A 20 -28.84 23.95 -22.15
N THR A 21 -28.25 23.19 -21.22
CA THR A 21 -27.16 22.27 -21.53
C THR A 21 -27.68 21.22 -22.51
N GLU A 22 -27.29 21.36 -23.78
CA GLU A 22 -27.56 20.38 -24.82
C GLU A 22 -26.87 19.06 -24.43
N LEU A 23 -27.68 18.13 -23.92
CA LEU A 23 -27.23 16.81 -23.51
C LEU A 23 -26.69 16.09 -24.74
N ALA A 24 -25.37 16.00 -24.82
CA ALA A 24 -24.66 15.37 -25.92
C ALA A 24 -25.24 13.98 -26.20
N THR A 25 -25.58 13.76 -27.47
CA THR A 25 -26.19 12.53 -27.96
C THR A 25 -25.37 11.32 -27.53
N ILE A 26 -25.94 10.47 -26.69
CA ILE A 26 -25.25 9.26 -26.21
C ILE A 26 -25.01 8.34 -27.40
N ASN A 27 -23.74 8.21 -27.79
CA ASN A 27 -23.31 7.33 -28.87
C ASN A 27 -23.61 5.86 -28.51
N PRO A 28 -23.99 5.00 -29.46
CA PRO A 28 -24.36 3.61 -29.17
C PRO A 28 -23.22 2.77 -28.56
N ASP A 29 -21.96 3.20 -28.70
CA ASP A 29 -20.79 2.56 -28.08
C ASP A 29 -20.76 2.71 -26.54
N GLY A 30 -21.39 3.77 -26.00
CA GLY A 30 -21.40 4.04 -24.56
C GLY A 30 -22.16 3.00 -23.74
N ALA A 31 -23.17 2.34 -24.35
CA ALA A 31 -23.89 1.24 -23.71
C ALA A 31 -23.02 -0.02 -23.59
N ALA A 32 -22.25 -0.36 -24.64
CA ALA A 32 -21.34 -1.49 -24.62
C ALA A 32 -20.21 -1.30 -23.58
N ALA A 33 -19.64 -0.10 -23.50
CA ALA A 33 -18.68 0.26 -22.46
C ALA A 33 -19.30 0.15 -21.05
N ALA A 34 -20.51 0.70 -20.84
CA ALA A 34 -21.21 0.63 -19.56
C ALA A 34 -21.54 -0.81 -19.12
N ASP A 35 -21.97 -1.67 -20.05
CA ASP A 35 -22.24 -3.10 -19.77
C ASP A 35 -20.96 -3.87 -19.42
N VAL A 36 -19.84 -3.54 -20.08
CA VAL A 36 -18.51 -4.05 -19.73
C VAL A 36 -18.13 -3.61 -18.31
N PHE A 37 -18.21 -2.31 -17.98
CA PHE A 37 -17.96 -1.80 -16.62
C PHE A 37 -18.90 -2.40 -15.57
N ALA A 38 -20.17 -2.63 -15.88
CA ALA A 38 -21.13 -3.24 -14.96
C ALA A 38 -20.80 -4.71 -14.68
N ARG A 39 -20.44 -5.50 -15.70
CA ARG A 39 -20.01 -6.90 -15.52
C ARG A 39 -18.75 -6.98 -14.66
N LEU A 40 -17.80 -6.09 -14.89
CA LEU A 40 -16.55 -6.04 -14.12
C LEU A 40 -16.76 -5.61 -12.68
N ALA A 41 -17.64 -4.64 -12.42
CA ALA A 41 -17.99 -4.26 -11.06
C ALA A 41 -18.58 -5.44 -10.26
N VAL A 42 -19.22 -6.41 -10.94
CA VAL A 42 -19.67 -7.68 -10.34
C VAL A 42 -18.51 -8.67 -10.19
N GLU A 43 -17.73 -8.94 -11.25
CA GLU A 43 -16.60 -9.89 -11.21
C GLU A 43 -15.52 -9.49 -10.19
N LEU A 44 -15.21 -8.19 -10.06
CA LEU A 44 -14.30 -7.62 -9.06
C LEU A 44 -14.90 -7.56 -7.64
N HIS A 45 -16.22 -7.72 -7.49
CA HIS A 45 -16.88 -7.80 -6.19
C HIS A 45 -16.97 -9.23 -5.68
N ASP A 46 -17.22 -10.18 -6.59
CA ASP A 46 -17.39 -11.60 -6.29
C ASP A 46 -16.05 -12.37 -6.21
N ALA A 47 -14.93 -11.71 -6.53
CA ALA A 47 -13.58 -12.28 -6.44
C ALA A 47 -13.26 -12.74 -4.99
N PRO A 48 -12.81 -14.00 -4.78
CA PRO A 48 -12.71 -14.60 -3.45
C PRO A 48 -11.49 -14.13 -2.61
N GLY A 49 -10.58 -13.35 -3.21
CA GLY A 49 -9.31 -12.95 -2.59
C GLY A 49 -8.65 -11.77 -3.31
N VAL A 50 -7.52 -11.30 -2.76
CA VAL A 50 -6.79 -10.16 -3.32
C VAL A 50 -6.20 -10.52 -4.66
N GLU A 51 -5.51 -11.66 -4.71
CA GLU A 51 -4.82 -12.22 -5.86
C GLU A 51 -5.77 -12.36 -7.06
N GLU A 52 -6.96 -12.94 -6.85
CA GLU A 52 -7.99 -13.07 -7.89
C GLU A 52 -8.53 -11.70 -8.33
N THR A 53 -8.72 -10.76 -7.41
CA THR A 53 -9.19 -9.40 -7.76
C THR A 53 -8.14 -8.66 -8.61
N VAL A 54 -6.86 -8.71 -8.22
CA VAL A 54 -5.81 -7.99 -8.94
C VAL A 54 -5.47 -8.67 -10.28
N GLN A 55 -5.69 -9.98 -10.39
CA GLN A 55 -5.65 -10.67 -11.68
C GLN A 55 -6.78 -10.19 -12.61
N ALA A 56 -8.02 -10.15 -12.13
CA ALA A 56 -9.16 -9.63 -12.90
C ALA A 56 -8.95 -8.17 -13.34
N VAL A 57 -8.30 -7.33 -12.52
CA VAL A 57 -7.90 -5.97 -12.89
C VAL A 57 -6.96 -5.94 -14.09
N VAL A 58 -5.91 -6.76 -14.12
CA VAL A 58 -4.92 -6.74 -15.22
C VAL A 58 -5.43 -7.41 -16.48
N ASP A 59 -6.25 -8.46 -16.34
CA ASP A 59 -6.90 -9.15 -17.46
C ASP A 59 -7.90 -8.22 -18.16
N PHE A 60 -8.61 -7.37 -17.40
CA PHE A 60 -9.48 -6.36 -17.99
C PHE A 60 -8.73 -5.15 -18.57
N ALA A 61 -7.60 -4.74 -17.96
CA ALA A 61 -6.78 -3.67 -18.52
C ALA A 61 -6.41 -3.97 -19.99
N LEU A 62 -6.04 -5.21 -20.30
CA LEU A 62 -5.77 -5.68 -21.69
C LEU A 62 -6.99 -5.66 -22.62
N GLN A 63 -8.22 -5.62 -22.09
CA GLN A 63 -9.45 -5.63 -22.90
C GLN A 63 -10.00 -4.24 -23.20
N ALA A 64 -9.64 -3.22 -22.41
CA ALA A 64 -10.25 -1.88 -22.48
C ALA A 64 -9.27 -0.71 -22.56
N LEU A 65 -7.97 -0.98 -22.53
CA LEU A 65 -6.90 0.02 -22.68
C LEU A 65 -5.97 -0.42 -23.81
N ASP A 66 -5.34 0.53 -24.49
CA ASP A 66 -4.32 0.27 -25.52
C ASP A 66 -2.95 -0.17 -24.92
N CYS A 67 -2.98 -0.98 -23.86
CA CYS A 67 -1.80 -1.61 -23.26
C CYS A 67 -1.51 -2.98 -23.87
N SER A 68 -0.22 -3.26 -24.10
CA SER A 68 0.28 -4.59 -24.49
C SER A 68 0.46 -5.52 -23.28
N TYR A 69 0.77 -4.94 -22.12
CA TYR A 69 1.02 -5.68 -20.87
C TYR A 69 0.50 -4.90 -19.65
N ALA A 70 0.07 -5.61 -18.62
CA ALA A 70 -0.36 -5.04 -17.35
C ALA A 70 0.14 -5.85 -16.15
N GLY A 71 0.29 -5.20 -14.99
CA GLY A 71 0.63 -5.86 -13.74
C GLY A 71 0.28 -5.04 -12.51
N VAL A 72 0.06 -5.72 -11.39
CA VAL A 72 -0.13 -5.08 -10.09
C VAL A 72 1.01 -5.48 -9.16
N ALA A 73 1.70 -4.47 -8.62
CA ALA A 73 2.69 -4.63 -7.58
C ALA A 73 2.14 -4.17 -6.23
N LEU A 74 2.27 -4.97 -5.17
CA LEU A 74 1.80 -4.65 -3.82
C LEU A 74 2.96 -4.53 -2.82
N HIS A 75 2.81 -3.62 -1.86
CA HIS A 75 3.72 -3.51 -0.72
C HIS A 75 3.38 -4.54 0.35
N SER A 76 4.18 -5.60 0.47
CA SER A 76 3.93 -6.74 1.38
C SER A 76 5.05 -6.89 2.43
N ARG A 77 4.75 -6.59 3.70
CA ARG A 77 5.64 -6.85 4.87
C ARG A 77 7.14 -6.48 4.71
N GLY A 78 7.45 -5.44 3.92
CA GLY A 78 8.82 -4.96 3.70
C GLY A 78 9.50 -5.45 2.41
N ARG A 79 8.81 -6.26 1.58
CA ARG A 79 9.22 -6.54 0.20
C ARG A 79 8.06 -6.23 -0.76
N PRO A 80 8.31 -5.52 -1.87
CA PRO A 80 7.33 -5.48 -2.95
C PRO A 80 7.14 -6.87 -3.58
N GLU A 81 5.90 -7.21 -3.91
CA GLU A 81 5.51 -8.47 -4.54
C GLU A 81 4.62 -8.16 -5.76
N VAL A 82 4.69 -8.96 -6.83
CA VAL A 82 3.86 -8.80 -8.04
C VAL A 82 2.85 -9.96 -8.08
N PRO A 83 1.69 -9.86 -7.39
CA PRO A 83 0.69 -10.92 -7.33
C PRO A 83 -0.04 -11.17 -8.65
N ALA A 84 -0.07 -10.20 -9.58
CA ALA A 84 -0.67 -10.36 -10.90
C ALA A 84 0.16 -9.65 -11.97
N ALA A 85 0.35 -10.35 -13.09
CA ALA A 85 1.03 -9.87 -14.29
C ALA A 85 0.48 -10.64 -15.49
N THR A 86 0.26 -9.95 -16.61
CA THR A 86 -0.27 -10.58 -17.83
C THR A 86 0.83 -11.25 -18.67
N ASP A 87 2.09 -10.90 -18.44
CA ASP A 87 3.27 -11.44 -19.12
C ASP A 87 4.48 -11.43 -18.16
N PRO A 88 5.35 -12.46 -18.17
CA PRO A 88 6.59 -12.49 -17.40
C PRO A 88 7.47 -11.23 -17.54
N LEU A 89 7.45 -10.58 -18.70
CA LEU A 89 8.15 -9.32 -18.99
C LEU A 89 7.81 -8.20 -17.99
N VAL A 90 6.59 -8.17 -17.45
CA VAL A 90 6.19 -7.19 -16.42
C VAL A 90 6.95 -7.40 -15.12
N CYS A 91 7.20 -8.66 -14.73
CA CYS A 91 8.02 -8.98 -13.57
C CYS A 91 9.50 -8.62 -13.80
N GLU A 92 10.00 -8.72 -15.04
CA GLU A 92 11.35 -8.27 -15.39
C GLU A 92 11.46 -6.74 -15.24
N ILE A 93 10.56 -5.95 -15.86
CA ILE A 93 10.50 -4.48 -15.71
C ILE A 93 10.45 -4.09 -14.23
N PHE A 94 9.62 -4.78 -13.44
CA PHE A 94 9.50 -4.56 -12.01
C PHE A 94 10.84 -4.77 -11.28
N HIS A 95 11.54 -5.86 -11.57
CA HIS A 95 12.86 -6.13 -11.00
C HIS A 95 13.90 -5.08 -11.43
N HIS A 96 13.93 -4.65 -12.70
CA HIS A 96 14.84 -3.58 -13.16
C HIS A 96 14.55 -2.24 -12.46
N ALA A 97 13.27 -1.88 -12.27
CA ALA A 97 12.87 -0.69 -11.53
C ALA A 97 13.32 -0.73 -10.05
N MET A 98 13.15 -1.87 -9.39
CA MET A 98 13.59 -2.05 -7.99
C MET A 98 15.12 -2.08 -7.85
N ALA A 99 15.84 -2.67 -8.81
CA ALA A 99 17.30 -2.76 -8.79
C ALA A 99 17.99 -1.41 -9.07
N THR A 100 17.43 -0.60 -9.97
CA THR A 100 17.94 0.75 -10.27
C THR A 100 17.56 1.76 -9.19
N GLY A 101 16.40 1.61 -8.55
CA GLY A 101 15.88 2.55 -7.55
C GLY A 101 15.51 3.94 -8.12
N HIS A 102 15.58 4.12 -9.45
CA HIS A 102 15.28 5.37 -10.15
C HIS A 102 14.57 5.05 -11.47
N ALA A 103 13.25 4.85 -11.38
CA ALA A 103 12.35 4.47 -12.47
C ALA A 103 10.97 5.12 -12.26
N PRO A 104 10.10 5.22 -13.29
CA PRO A 104 8.74 5.77 -13.19
C PRO A 104 7.94 5.21 -12.02
N LEU A 105 7.88 3.88 -11.93
CA LEU A 105 7.22 3.13 -10.88
C LEU A 105 7.71 3.51 -9.46
N VAL A 106 9.02 3.71 -9.29
CA VAL A 106 9.60 4.10 -8.00
C VAL A 106 9.17 5.53 -7.62
N GLU A 107 9.13 6.43 -8.59
CA GLU A 107 8.65 7.80 -8.39
C GLU A 107 7.15 7.84 -8.08
N ALA A 108 6.34 7.02 -8.77
CA ALA A 108 4.91 6.87 -8.51
C ALA A 108 4.64 6.29 -7.10
N MET A 109 5.38 5.25 -6.70
CA MET A 109 5.33 4.69 -5.34
C MET A 109 5.71 5.73 -4.26
N ARG A 110 6.72 6.57 -4.54
CA ARG A 110 7.25 7.59 -3.62
C ARG A 110 6.32 8.80 -3.48
N THR A 111 5.71 9.25 -4.57
CA THR A 111 4.86 10.45 -4.62
C THR A 111 3.39 10.14 -4.34
N GLY A 112 2.94 8.91 -4.61
CA GLY A 112 1.52 8.57 -4.63
C GLY A 112 0.76 9.30 -5.73
N GLN A 113 1.42 9.66 -6.84
CA GLN A 113 0.85 10.30 -8.02
C GLN A 113 1.10 9.43 -9.26
N ASP A 114 0.27 9.61 -10.28
CA ASP A 114 0.44 8.90 -11.55
C ASP A 114 1.73 9.33 -12.25
N VAL A 115 2.38 8.37 -12.91
CA VAL A 115 3.50 8.66 -13.81
C VAL A 115 3.21 8.08 -15.18
N LEU A 116 3.02 8.96 -16.16
CA LEU A 116 2.97 8.64 -17.59
C LEU A 116 4.34 8.93 -18.22
N VAL A 117 4.88 7.94 -18.94
CA VAL A 117 5.99 8.06 -19.90
C VAL A 117 5.39 7.79 -21.28
N SER A 118 5.20 8.84 -22.07
CA SER A 118 4.56 8.73 -23.38
C SER A 118 5.44 8.06 -24.44
N ASP A 119 6.76 8.23 -24.36
CA ASP A 119 7.72 7.48 -25.18
C ASP A 119 9.07 7.30 -24.46
N THR A 120 9.40 6.07 -24.10
CA THR A 120 10.69 5.68 -23.49
C THR A 120 11.91 6.05 -24.35
N THR A 121 11.75 6.32 -25.65
CA THR A 121 12.83 6.76 -26.53
C THR A 121 13.12 8.27 -26.46
N THR A 122 12.18 9.09 -25.94
CA THR A 122 12.31 10.56 -25.88
C THR A 122 12.30 11.12 -24.45
N ASP A 123 11.74 10.37 -23.48
CA ASP A 123 11.67 10.81 -22.09
C ASP A 123 13.02 10.71 -21.37
N GLY A 124 13.66 11.85 -21.15
CA GLY A 124 14.96 11.95 -20.49
C GLY A 124 14.95 11.82 -18.95
N ARG A 125 13.81 11.57 -18.29
CA ARG A 125 13.72 11.53 -16.82
C ARG A 125 14.39 10.30 -16.18
N TRP A 126 14.40 9.17 -16.88
CA TRP A 126 14.93 7.88 -16.39
C TRP A 126 15.78 7.14 -17.43
N PRO A 127 16.88 7.71 -17.94
CA PRO A 127 17.57 7.22 -19.14
C PRO A 127 18.16 5.80 -19.00
N ALA A 128 18.60 5.42 -17.80
CA ALA A 128 19.14 4.08 -17.54
C ALA A 128 18.03 3.01 -17.59
N TRP A 129 16.93 3.22 -16.84
CA TRP A 129 15.77 2.32 -16.87
C TRP A 129 15.11 2.28 -18.27
N ALA A 130 15.03 3.43 -18.94
CA ALA A 130 14.45 3.54 -20.28
C ALA A 130 15.26 2.76 -21.33
N ALA A 131 16.58 2.62 -21.17
CA ALA A 131 17.39 1.78 -22.04
C ALA A 131 17.01 0.29 -21.91
N GLU A 132 16.92 -0.22 -20.68
CA GLU A 132 16.56 -1.63 -20.41
C GLU A 132 15.16 -1.97 -20.96
N VAL A 133 14.12 -1.19 -20.61
CA VAL A 133 12.74 -1.52 -21.04
C VAL A 133 12.49 -1.34 -22.53
N ARG A 134 13.35 -0.58 -23.23
CA ARG A 134 13.32 -0.48 -24.70
C ARG A 134 13.84 -1.74 -25.38
N GLU A 135 14.77 -2.48 -24.77
CA GLU A 135 15.20 -3.79 -25.29
C GLU A 135 14.07 -4.82 -25.16
N LEU A 136 13.20 -4.66 -24.15
CA LEU A 136 11.94 -5.38 -23.97
C LEU A 136 10.79 -4.85 -24.87
N GLY A 137 11.05 -3.87 -25.75
CA GLY A 137 10.08 -3.34 -26.71
C GLY A 137 9.06 -2.34 -26.15
N VAL A 138 9.15 -1.96 -24.87
CA VAL A 138 8.18 -1.05 -24.23
C VAL A 138 8.43 0.41 -24.64
N ARG A 139 7.35 1.09 -25.03
CA ARG A 139 7.35 2.47 -25.54
C ARG A 139 6.53 3.42 -24.66
N THR A 140 5.31 3.05 -24.28
CA THR A 140 4.51 3.82 -23.31
C THR A 140 4.43 3.10 -21.97
N VAL A 141 4.53 3.84 -20.86
CA VAL A 141 4.29 3.31 -19.50
C VAL A 141 3.38 4.25 -18.72
N LEU A 142 2.38 3.71 -18.05
CA LEU A 142 1.50 4.42 -17.12
C LEU A 142 1.47 3.66 -15.78
N ASP A 143 1.96 4.30 -14.73
CA ASP A 143 1.97 3.79 -13.36
C ASP A 143 0.89 4.52 -12.53
N VAL A 144 -0.16 3.81 -12.09
CA VAL A 144 -1.31 4.35 -11.33
C VAL A 144 -1.32 3.85 -9.88
N PRO A 145 -1.26 4.73 -8.86
CA PRO A 145 -1.18 4.32 -7.46
C PRO A 145 -2.46 3.67 -6.89
N LEU A 146 -2.31 2.50 -6.26
CA LEU A 146 -3.37 1.89 -5.46
C LEU A 146 -3.44 2.59 -4.10
N THR A 147 -4.36 3.53 -3.94
CA THR A 147 -4.48 4.38 -2.74
C THR A 147 -5.61 3.97 -1.80
N THR A 148 -5.28 3.90 -0.52
CA THR A 148 -6.21 3.61 0.57
C THR A 148 -6.14 4.70 1.64
N ALA A 149 -7.05 4.67 2.63
CA ALA A 149 -6.98 5.55 3.79
C ALA A 149 -5.69 5.37 4.64
N ALA A 150 -4.91 4.30 4.41
CA ALA A 150 -3.62 4.06 5.03
C ALA A 150 -2.42 4.47 4.15
N GLY A 151 -2.67 5.14 3.01
CA GLY A 151 -1.67 5.49 1.99
C GLY A 151 -1.66 4.54 0.80
N THR A 152 -0.63 4.69 -0.05
CA THR A 152 -0.38 3.84 -1.22
C THR A 152 -0.03 2.42 -0.79
N VAL A 153 -0.79 1.43 -1.26
CA VAL A 153 -0.60 0.01 -0.92
C VAL A 153 0.04 -0.80 -2.04
N GLY A 154 0.12 -0.23 -3.25
CA GLY A 154 0.63 -0.87 -4.46
C GLY A 154 0.53 0.06 -5.67
N MET A 155 0.80 -0.48 -6.85
CA MET A 155 0.78 0.19 -8.16
C MET A 155 0.13 -0.72 -9.20
N LEU A 156 -0.66 -0.14 -10.10
CA LEU A 156 -1.07 -0.73 -11.36
C LEU A 156 -0.14 -0.18 -12.43
N GLY A 157 0.72 -1.03 -13.01
CA GLY A 157 1.59 -0.68 -14.11
C GLY A 157 1.01 -1.15 -15.43
N LEU A 158 0.90 -0.25 -16.39
CA LEU A 158 0.38 -0.47 -17.74
C LEU A 158 1.46 -0.13 -18.75
N TYR A 159 1.69 -1.02 -19.70
CA TYR A 159 2.82 -0.94 -20.63
C TYR A 159 2.33 -1.15 -22.06
N SER A 160 2.79 -0.35 -23.01
CA SER A 160 2.47 -0.53 -24.43
C SER A 160 3.71 -0.49 -25.31
N THR A 161 3.66 -1.27 -26.39
CA THR A 161 4.71 -1.33 -27.43
C THR A 161 4.60 -0.19 -28.45
N THR A 162 3.52 0.59 -28.43
CA THR A 162 3.36 1.85 -29.16
C THR A 162 3.69 3.05 -28.27
N PRO A 163 4.20 4.16 -28.83
CA PRO A 163 4.30 5.45 -28.13
C PRO A 163 2.92 6.12 -28.04
N ASP A 164 2.78 7.06 -27.11
CA ASP A 164 1.57 7.88 -26.86
C ASP A 164 0.28 7.04 -26.68
N ALA A 165 0.39 5.83 -26.11
CA ALA A 165 -0.67 4.83 -26.10
C ALA A 165 -1.83 5.08 -25.09
N PHE A 166 -1.71 6.06 -24.19
CA PHE A 166 -2.71 6.30 -23.14
C PHE A 166 -3.22 7.74 -23.18
N GLY A 167 -4.47 7.90 -23.60
CA GLY A 167 -5.20 9.16 -23.60
C GLY A 167 -5.87 9.47 -22.25
N ALA A 168 -6.68 10.53 -22.22
CA ALA A 168 -7.40 10.94 -21.02
C ALA A 168 -8.42 9.88 -20.55
N ASP A 169 -9.09 9.23 -21.51
CA ASP A 169 -10.07 8.18 -21.22
C ASP A 169 -9.38 6.90 -20.69
N ASP A 170 -8.24 6.50 -21.26
CA ASP A 170 -7.43 5.38 -20.75
C ASP A 170 -6.99 5.60 -19.29
N ILE A 171 -6.53 6.82 -18.97
CA ILE A 171 -6.11 7.18 -17.62
C ILE A 171 -7.31 7.12 -16.65
N ALA A 172 -8.49 7.62 -17.07
CA ALA A 172 -9.71 7.56 -16.27
C ALA A 172 -10.16 6.11 -16.00
N ILE A 173 -10.04 5.22 -17.00
CA ILE A 173 -10.33 3.79 -16.86
C ILE A 173 -9.30 3.13 -15.94
N ALA A 174 -8.00 3.39 -16.13
CA ALA A 174 -6.93 2.88 -15.26
C ALA A 174 -7.11 3.31 -13.79
N HIS A 175 -7.61 4.53 -13.54
CA HIS A 175 -7.99 5.01 -12.20
C HIS A 175 -9.13 4.19 -11.58
N ILE A 176 -10.17 3.85 -12.35
CA ILE A 176 -11.27 2.99 -11.88
C ILE A 176 -10.72 1.61 -11.48
N LEU A 177 -9.82 1.03 -12.27
CA LEU A 177 -9.24 -0.28 -11.99
C LEU A 177 -8.29 -0.28 -10.78
N ALA A 178 -7.39 0.70 -10.71
CA ALA A 178 -6.56 0.93 -9.52
C ALA A 178 -7.44 1.14 -8.27
N ARG A 179 -8.61 1.78 -8.41
CA ARG A 179 -9.55 1.97 -7.30
C ARG A 179 -10.18 0.65 -6.85
N HIS A 180 -10.60 -0.23 -7.75
CA HIS A 180 -11.12 -1.56 -7.38
C HIS A 180 -10.04 -2.42 -6.69
N ALA A 181 -8.82 -2.50 -7.24
CA ALA A 181 -7.70 -3.18 -6.60
C ALA A 181 -7.41 -2.62 -5.20
N SER A 182 -7.43 -1.28 -5.04
CA SER A 182 -7.23 -0.62 -3.74
C SER A 182 -8.28 -1.02 -2.70
N VAL A 183 -9.54 -1.18 -3.11
CA VAL A 183 -10.63 -1.59 -2.22
C VAL A 183 -10.43 -3.03 -1.76
N ALA A 184 -10.14 -3.97 -2.67
CA ALA A 184 -9.92 -5.38 -2.30
C ALA A 184 -8.69 -5.55 -1.39
N VAL A 185 -7.56 -4.92 -1.71
CA VAL A 185 -6.37 -4.92 -0.84
C VAL A 185 -6.69 -4.33 0.54
N ALA A 186 -7.50 -3.27 0.62
CA ALA A 186 -7.92 -2.70 1.90
C ALA A 186 -8.85 -3.61 2.70
N THR A 187 -9.79 -4.29 2.03
CA THR A 187 -10.74 -5.24 2.65
C THR A 187 -10.00 -6.44 3.22
N ALA A 188 -9.18 -7.13 2.43
CA ALA A 188 -8.43 -8.30 2.89
C ALA A 188 -7.44 -7.95 4.02
N ARG A 189 -6.81 -6.77 4.00
CA ARG A 189 -5.98 -6.28 5.12
C ARG A 189 -6.79 -6.10 6.41
N ARG A 190 -8.03 -5.62 6.33
CA ARG A 190 -8.94 -5.49 7.49
C ARG A 190 -9.36 -6.87 8.00
N GLU A 191 -9.76 -7.77 7.11
CA GLU A 191 -10.17 -9.14 7.45
C GLU A 191 -9.03 -9.93 8.10
N ALA A 192 -7.82 -9.87 7.54
CA ALA A 192 -6.63 -10.47 8.15
C ALA A 192 -6.31 -9.88 9.54
N THR A 193 -6.59 -8.58 9.75
CA THR A 193 -6.43 -7.93 11.06
C THR A 193 -7.50 -8.37 12.05
N LEU A 194 -8.76 -8.49 11.60
CA LEU A 194 -9.88 -8.97 12.42
C LEU A 194 -9.70 -10.45 12.80
N GLY A 195 -9.31 -11.32 11.86
CA GLY A 195 -8.98 -12.72 12.11
C GLY A 195 -7.89 -12.86 13.16
N GLN A 196 -6.77 -12.14 12.99
CA GLN A 196 -5.70 -12.11 13.99
C GLN A 196 -6.15 -11.62 15.37
N ALA A 197 -7.12 -10.69 15.46
CA ALA A 197 -7.68 -10.22 16.72
C ALA A 197 -8.62 -11.26 17.37
N VAL A 198 -9.41 -11.98 16.57
CA VAL A 198 -10.26 -13.09 17.03
C VAL A 198 -9.41 -14.24 17.55
N ASP A 199 -8.38 -14.67 16.79
CA ASP A 199 -7.45 -15.72 17.20
C ASP A 199 -6.68 -15.32 18.47
N ALA A 200 -6.17 -14.08 18.55
CA ALA A 200 -5.52 -13.58 19.75
C ALA A 200 -6.46 -13.59 20.97
N ARG A 201 -7.74 -13.23 20.81
CA ARG A 201 -8.74 -13.30 21.89
C ARG A 201 -9.01 -14.74 22.30
N LYS A 202 -9.10 -15.69 21.36
CA LYS A 202 -9.28 -17.12 21.62
C LYS A 202 -8.11 -17.69 22.43
N LEU A 203 -6.87 -17.42 21.99
CA LEU A 203 -5.65 -17.84 22.69
C LEU A 203 -5.58 -17.24 24.10
N VAL A 204 -5.84 -15.95 24.26
CA VAL A 204 -5.87 -15.32 25.60
C VAL A 204 -6.96 -15.92 26.48
N GLY A 205 -8.14 -16.23 25.94
CA GLY A 205 -9.21 -16.95 26.66
C GLY A 205 -8.79 -18.34 27.15
N GLN A 206 -8.18 -19.14 26.28
CA GLN A 206 -7.67 -20.47 26.64
C GLN A 206 -6.54 -20.41 27.68
N ALA A 207 -5.61 -19.46 27.51
CA ALA A 207 -4.53 -19.21 28.46
C ALA A 207 -5.05 -18.76 29.84
N MET A 208 -6.06 -17.88 29.88
CA MET A 208 -6.73 -17.51 31.14
C MET A 208 -7.38 -18.73 31.79
N GLY A 209 -8.12 -19.55 31.06
CA GLY A 209 -8.72 -20.78 31.61
C GLY A 209 -7.70 -21.73 32.25
N ILE A 210 -6.52 -21.89 31.64
CA ILE A 210 -5.41 -22.66 32.23
C ILE A 210 -4.90 -22.04 33.54
N LEU A 211 -4.82 -20.71 33.64
CA LEU A 211 -4.39 -20.03 34.86
C LEU A 211 -5.46 -20.07 35.96
N MET A 212 -6.72 -19.90 35.60
CA MET A 212 -7.86 -19.95 36.52
C MET A 212 -7.93 -21.31 37.20
N GLU A 213 -7.93 -22.40 36.43
CA GLU A 213 -7.97 -23.78 36.94
C GLU A 213 -6.73 -24.13 37.79
N ARG A 214 -5.53 -23.71 37.36
CA ARG A 214 -4.28 -24.15 38.01
C ARG A 214 -3.94 -23.37 39.28
N TYR A 215 -4.35 -22.12 39.38
CA TYR A 215 -3.93 -21.21 40.44
C TYR A 215 -5.09 -20.61 41.25
N ASP A 216 -6.31 -21.14 41.08
CA ASP A 216 -7.55 -20.67 41.71
C ASP A 216 -7.72 -19.15 41.55
N LEU A 217 -7.66 -18.70 40.30
CA LEU A 217 -7.78 -17.29 39.92
C LEU A 217 -9.13 -17.02 39.26
N ASP A 218 -9.71 -15.86 39.56
CA ASP A 218 -10.74 -15.27 38.72
C ASP A 218 -10.18 -14.77 37.38
N SER A 219 -11.08 -14.42 36.46
CA SER A 219 -10.73 -13.97 35.11
C SER A 219 -9.88 -12.69 35.09
N ASP A 220 -10.13 -11.75 36.00
CA ASP A 220 -9.42 -10.46 36.04
C ASP A 220 -7.97 -10.65 36.54
N ARG A 221 -7.77 -11.50 37.54
CA ARG A 221 -6.46 -11.90 38.04
C ARG A 221 -5.69 -12.71 37.01
N ALA A 222 -6.33 -13.66 36.32
CA ALA A 222 -5.71 -14.42 35.24
C ALA A 222 -5.26 -13.51 34.08
N PHE A 223 -6.10 -12.57 33.64
CA PHE A 223 -5.73 -11.58 32.63
C PHE A 223 -4.57 -10.68 33.08
N THR A 224 -4.60 -10.25 34.35
CA THR A 224 -3.54 -9.42 34.96
C THR A 224 -2.19 -10.13 34.97
N VAL A 225 -2.16 -11.45 35.20
CA VAL A 225 -0.94 -12.27 35.09
C VAL A 225 -0.40 -12.24 33.65
N LEU A 226 -1.21 -12.60 32.65
CA LEU A 226 -0.76 -12.59 31.24
C LEU A 226 -0.26 -11.21 30.81
N ARG A 227 -0.98 -10.14 31.18
CA ARG A 227 -0.60 -8.74 30.91
C ARG A 227 0.75 -8.39 31.54
N ARG A 228 1.00 -8.80 32.80
CA ARG A 228 2.27 -8.56 33.48
C ARG A 228 3.43 -9.25 32.75
N TYR A 229 3.28 -10.52 32.36
CA TYR A 229 4.34 -11.20 31.61
C TYR A 229 4.61 -10.53 30.26
N SER A 230 3.57 -10.24 29.47
CA SER A 230 3.68 -9.48 28.20
C SER A 230 4.44 -8.16 28.35
N GLN A 231 4.13 -7.37 29.38
CA GLN A 231 4.82 -6.10 29.66
C GLN A 231 6.28 -6.31 30.12
N HIS A 232 6.55 -7.29 30.98
CA HIS A 232 7.89 -7.53 31.53
C HIS A 232 8.86 -8.21 30.54
N THR A 233 8.36 -8.97 29.57
CA THR A 233 9.18 -9.58 28.50
C THR A 233 9.21 -8.76 27.21
N ASN A 234 8.40 -7.70 27.11
CA ASN A 234 8.13 -6.93 25.89
C ASN A 234 7.67 -7.81 24.71
N THR A 235 6.86 -8.82 25.02
CA THR A 235 6.30 -9.79 24.07
C THR A 235 4.80 -9.53 23.90
N LYS A 236 4.23 -9.76 22.71
CA LYS A 236 2.79 -9.52 22.50
C LYS A 236 1.98 -10.50 23.36
N LEU A 237 0.87 -10.02 23.93
CA LEU A 237 0.03 -10.79 24.86
C LEU A 237 -0.43 -12.14 24.28
N ARG A 238 -0.75 -12.18 22.98
CA ARG A 238 -1.14 -13.42 22.27
C ARG A 238 -0.02 -14.46 22.23
N ASP A 239 1.23 -14.02 22.11
CA ASP A 239 2.39 -14.91 21.98
C ASP A 239 2.73 -15.49 23.37
N VAL A 240 2.58 -14.69 24.44
CA VAL A 240 2.63 -15.17 25.85
C VAL A 240 1.51 -16.16 26.15
N ALA A 241 0.30 -15.92 25.63
CA ALA A 241 -0.81 -16.86 25.76
C ALA A 241 -0.55 -18.18 25.02
N GLN A 242 0.00 -18.12 23.81
CA GLN A 242 0.42 -19.27 23.02
C GLN A 242 1.50 -20.09 23.76
N GLU A 243 2.56 -19.46 24.25
CA GLU A 243 3.63 -20.13 25.01
C GLU A 243 3.08 -20.84 26.26
N LEU A 244 2.10 -20.24 26.96
CA LEU A 244 1.42 -20.89 28.08
C LEU A 244 0.55 -22.08 27.67
N ILE A 245 -0.15 -22.00 26.53
CA ILE A 245 -0.96 -23.11 26.02
C ILE A 245 -0.09 -24.31 25.66
N ASP A 246 1.03 -24.06 24.97
CA ASP A 246 1.93 -25.08 24.45
C ASP A 246 2.78 -25.72 25.54
N THR A 247 3.42 -24.90 26.38
CA THR A 247 4.39 -25.37 27.39
C THR A 247 3.76 -25.66 28.76
N ARG A 248 2.52 -25.20 28.99
CA ARG A 248 1.86 -25.14 30.31
C ARG A 248 2.71 -24.42 31.37
N ARG A 249 3.52 -23.46 30.95
CA ARG A 249 4.36 -22.59 31.80
C ARG A 249 4.30 -21.15 31.30
N LEU A 250 4.46 -20.19 32.20
CA LEU A 250 4.60 -18.78 31.82
C LEU A 250 6.06 -18.50 31.39
N PRO A 251 6.29 -17.56 30.45
CA PRO A 251 7.63 -17.24 29.98
C PRO A 251 8.54 -16.79 31.14
N PRO A 252 9.84 -17.14 31.16
CA PRO A 252 10.72 -16.71 32.24
C PRO A 252 10.82 -15.18 32.31
N HIS A 253 10.66 -14.61 33.50
CA HIS A 253 10.89 -13.17 33.69
C HIS A 253 12.34 -12.83 33.32
N ARG A 254 12.52 -11.92 32.36
CA ARG A 254 13.84 -11.35 32.07
C ARG A 254 14.23 -10.44 33.23
N ALA A 255 14.94 -11.00 34.22
CA ALA A 255 15.41 -10.27 35.37
C ALA A 255 16.20 -9.03 34.92
N ARG A 256 15.85 -7.87 35.47
CA ARG A 256 16.50 -6.60 35.17
C ARG A 256 18.00 -6.75 35.47
N ARG A 257 18.88 -6.65 34.44
CA ARG A 257 20.33 -6.46 34.67
C ARG A 257 20.50 -5.14 35.40
N VAL A 258 20.48 -5.19 36.73
CA VAL A 258 20.90 -4.09 37.58
C VAL A 258 22.42 -4.18 37.68
N ASN A 259 23.07 -3.05 37.41
CA ASN A 259 24.51 -2.87 37.33
C ASN A 259 25.25 -3.56 38.49
N ALA A 260 25.98 -4.63 38.18
CA ALA A 260 26.96 -5.26 39.07
C ALA A 260 28.42 -4.86 38.74
N GLU A 261 28.62 -4.03 37.70
CA GLU A 261 29.94 -3.62 37.20
C GLU A 261 30.45 -2.29 37.78
N THR A 262 29.70 -1.62 38.67
CA THR A 262 30.11 -0.34 39.30
C THR A 262 30.66 -0.51 40.72
N ALA A 263 30.69 -1.74 41.27
CA ALA A 263 31.20 -2.01 42.62
C ALA A 263 32.63 -2.59 42.66
N ALA A 264 33.22 -2.93 41.51
CA ALA A 264 34.53 -3.59 41.42
C ALA A 264 35.67 -2.66 40.92
N GLY A 265 35.41 -1.37 40.72
CA GLY A 265 36.30 -0.45 40.01
C GLY A 265 37.06 0.59 40.86
N THR A 266 37.00 0.55 42.19
CA THR A 266 37.42 1.68 43.05
C THR A 266 38.42 1.30 44.16
N GLN A 267 39.24 0.25 43.99
CA GLN A 267 40.29 -0.10 44.95
C GLN A 267 41.73 -0.11 44.41
N ASP A 268 41.95 0.07 43.10
CA ASP A 268 43.25 -0.17 42.47
C ASP A 268 44.00 1.14 42.08
N GLY A 269 44.02 2.12 43.00
CA GLY A 269 44.50 3.47 42.69
C GLY A 269 45.19 4.25 43.81
N GLN A 270 45.46 3.65 44.98
CA GLN A 270 45.90 4.44 46.14
C GLN A 270 46.92 3.77 47.09
N GLU A 271 47.92 3.06 46.57
CA GLU A 271 49.02 2.53 47.41
C GLU A 271 50.45 2.61 46.81
N ALA A 272 50.67 3.44 45.78
CA ALA A 272 51.98 3.60 45.11
C ALA A 272 52.63 4.99 45.31
N SER A 273 52.64 5.53 46.54
CA SER A 273 53.38 6.77 46.85
C SER A 273 53.74 6.95 48.34
N ALA A 274 54.48 6.01 48.96
CA ALA A 274 54.97 6.18 50.34
C ALA A 274 56.15 5.27 50.80
N ARG A 275 57.22 5.10 50.02
CA ARG A 275 58.59 4.71 50.48
C ARG A 275 59.59 5.35 49.50
N GLY A 276 60.44 6.33 49.83
CA GLY A 276 61.34 6.43 51.00
C GLY A 276 62.61 5.64 50.65
N THR A 277 63.64 6.20 50.02
CA THR A 277 64.55 7.30 50.46
C THR A 277 65.23 7.01 51.80
N ALA A 278 66.13 6.03 51.79
CA ALA A 278 67.34 5.96 52.60
C ALA A 278 68.30 4.95 51.92
#